data_AF-A0A287DAS2-F1
#
_entry.id   AF-A0A287DAS2-F1
#
_cell.length_a   1.000
_cell.length_b   1.000
_cell.length_c   1.000
_cell.angle_alpha   90.00
_cell.angle_beta   90.00
_cell.angle_gamma   90.00
#
_symmetry.space_group_name_H-M   'P 1'
#
loop_
_entity.id
_entity.type
_entity.pdbx_description
1 polymer ?
#
loop_
_entity_poly.entity_id
_entity_poly.type
_entity_poly.pdbx_seq_one_letter_code
_entity_poly.pdbx_strand_id
1 'polypeptide(L)'
;MPIRPDLQQLEKCIDDALRKNDFKSLKTLLQIDICEDVKIKCSKQFFHKLDDLICRELNKKNIQTASTILVSIGRCGKNISILGQAGLQTMIKQGLVQKMVTWFEKSREIILSRGNSKDEAVINMIEDLFDLLMVIHDIDDEGKQQVVESFVPRICALVIDSRVNICIQQETLKKMNAMLDKMPQDARKILSNQEMLTLM
;
A
#
# COMPACT_ATOMS: atom_id res chain seq x y z
N MET A 1 23.26 16.52 -9.53
CA MET A 1 22.56 17.52 -8.69
C MET A 1 22.87 17.25 -7.23
N PRO A 2 23.09 18.27 -6.37
CA PRO A 2 23.23 18.02 -4.94
C PRO A 2 21.92 17.46 -4.38
N ILE A 3 22.04 16.40 -3.58
CA ILE A 3 20.93 15.69 -2.94
C ILE A 3 20.21 16.69 -2.03
N ARG A 4 18.90 16.90 -2.22
CA ARG A 4 18.12 17.73 -1.30
C ARG A 4 18.08 17.03 0.08
N PRO A 5 18.59 17.65 1.16
CA PRO A 5 18.68 17.03 2.50
C PRO A 5 17.34 16.53 3.05
N ASP A 6 16.23 17.02 2.50
CA ASP A 6 14.87 16.77 2.98
C ASP A 6 14.37 15.36 2.63
N LEU A 7 14.81 14.77 1.50
CA LEU A 7 14.40 13.41 1.10
C LEU A 7 15.00 12.32 1.99
N GLN A 8 16.19 12.57 2.56
CA GLN A 8 16.82 11.63 3.50
C GLN A 8 16.11 11.60 4.86
N GLN A 9 15.12 12.47 5.09
CA GLN A 9 14.40 12.59 6.36
C GLN A 9 13.06 11.85 6.38
N LEU A 10 12.79 10.91 5.46
CA LEU A 10 11.54 10.15 5.43
C LEU A 10 11.20 9.52 6.79
N GLU A 11 12.14 8.78 7.39
CA GLU A 11 11.88 8.16 8.70
C GLU A 11 11.64 9.20 9.80
N LYS A 12 12.30 10.35 9.74
CA LYS A 12 12.05 11.45 10.69
C LYS A 12 10.65 12.05 10.49
N CYS A 13 10.18 12.17 9.26
CA CYS A 13 8.80 12.59 8.97
C CYS A 13 7.79 11.59 9.54
N ILE A 14 8.06 10.29 9.43
CA ILE A 14 7.24 9.23 10.06
C ILE A 14 7.31 9.32 11.59
N ASP A 15 8.48 9.59 12.17
CA ASP A 15 8.65 9.78 13.62
C ASP A 15 7.86 11.00 14.14
N ASP A 16 7.89 12.12 13.41
CA ASP A 16 7.12 13.32 13.74
C ASP A 16 5.61 13.06 13.64
N ALA A 17 5.16 12.36 12.59
CA ALA A 17 3.77 11.94 12.43
C ALA A 17 3.32 11.00 13.57
N LEU A 18 4.17 10.05 13.96
CA LEU A 18 3.88 9.13 15.07
C LEU A 18 3.82 9.85 16.41
N ARG A 19 4.83 10.66 16.75
CA ARG A 19 4.98 11.23 18.10
C ARG A 19 4.18 12.50 18.31
N LYS A 20 4.10 13.35 17.28
CA LYS A 20 3.54 14.71 17.38
C LYS A 20 2.23 14.86 16.61
N ASN A 21 1.80 13.83 15.87
CA ASN A 21 0.66 13.91 14.97
C ASN A 21 0.82 15.02 13.92
N ASP A 22 2.07 15.32 13.53
CA ASP A 22 2.42 16.35 12.54
C ASP A 22 2.77 15.70 11.20
N PHE A 23 1.96 15.98 10.18
CA PHE A 23 2.11 15.46 8.83
C PHE A 23 2.65 16.50 7.84
N LYS A 24 2.97 17.71 8.29
CA LYS A 24 3.42 18.79 7.40
C LYS A 24 4.71 18.41 6.68
N SER A 25 5.69 17.89 7.41
CA SER A 25 6.98 17.44 6.85
C SER A 25 6.80 16.32 5.81
N LEU A 26 5.91 15.36 6.08
CA LEU A 26 5.63 14.26 5.16
C LEU A 26 4.97 14.79 3.87
N LYS A 27 4.01 15.71 3.98
CA LYS A 27 3.36 16.36 2.82
C LYS A 27 4.34 17.20 2.00
N THR A 28 5.27 17.90 2.65
CA THR A 28 6.32 18.63 1.94
C THR A 28 7.26 17.69 1.19
N LEU A 29 7.62 16.55 1.78
CA LEU A 29 8.45 15.55 1.11
C LEU A 29 7.79 15.01 -0.17
N LEU A 30 6.47 14.83 -0.17
CA LEU A 30 5.70 14.45 -1.37
C LEU A 30 5.73 15.50 -2.50
N GLN A 31 6.07 16.75 -2.23
CA GLN A 31 6.18 17.78 -3.27
C GLN A 31 7.55 17.76 -3.97
N ILE A 32 8.49 16.94 -3.49
CA ILE A 32 9.84 16.86 -4.03
C ILE A 32 9.89 15.73 -5.06
N ASP A 33 10.42 16.03 -6.24
CA ASP A 33 10.72 15.00 -7.24
C ASP A 33 11.88 14.12 -6.76
N ILE A 34 11.66 12.81 -6.82
CA ILE A 34 12.62 11.81 -6.38
C ILE A 34 13.42 11.38 -7.59
N CYS A 35 14.70 11.72 -7.60
CA CYS A 35 15.64 11.21 -8.59
C CYS A 35 15.98 9.74 -8.26
N GLU A 36 16.08 8.90 -9.28
CA GLU A 36 16.34 7.45 -9.14
C GLU A 36 17.61 7.14 -8.32
N ASP A 37 18.63 8.00 -8.40
CA ASP A 37 19.92 7.81 -7.71
C ASP A 37 19.89 8.13 -6.20
N VAL A 38 18.80 8.72 -5.69
CA VAL A 38 18.70 9.11 -4.28
C VAL A 38 18.57 7.86 -3.41
N LYS A 39 19.39 7.76 -2.36
CA LYS A 39 19.26 6.73 -1.33
C LYS A 39 18.70 7.33 -0.04
N ILE A 40 17.52 6.86 0.37
CA ILE A 40 16.85 7.24 1.61
C ILE A 40 17.18 6.17 2.65
N LYS A 41 18.08 6.50 3.59
CA LYS A 41 18.48 5.55 4.64
C LYS A 41 17.41 5.49 5.72
N CYS A 42 16.95 4.27 6.00
CA CYS A 42 16.00 3.98 7.06
C CYS A 42 16.56 2.91 8.01
N SER A 43 16.14 2.97 9.28
CA SER A 43 16.49 2.03 10.32
C SER A 43 15.78 0.69 10.15
N LYS A 44 16.20 -0.33 10.90
CA LYS A 44 15.50 -1.63 10.93
C LYS A 44 14.06 -1.52 11.44
N GLN A 45 13.77 -0.51 12.24
CA GLN A 45 12.45 -0.31 12.86
C GLN A 45 11.50 0.47 11.96
N PHE A 46 11.99 1.00 10.83
CA PHE A 46 11.20 1.83 9.92
C PHE A 46 9.88 1.17 9.52
N PHE A 47 9.92 -0.12 9.17
CA PHE A 47 8.71 -0.86 8.78
C PHE A 47 7.68 -0.94 9.91
N HIS A 48 8.11 -1.20 11.14
CA HIS A 48 7.21 -1.26 12.28
C HIS A 48 6.56 0.09 12.56
N LYS A 49 7.35 1.18 12.51
CA LYS A 49 6.85 2.56 12.64
C LYS A 49 5.79 2.88 11.58
N LEU A 50 6.03 2.44 10.35
CA LEU A 50 5.15 2.65 9.23
C LEU A 50 3.80 1.93 9.41
N ASP A 51 3.85 0.65 9.79
CA ASP A 51 2.68 -0.17 10.10
C ASP A 51 1.84 0.44 11.23
N ASP A 52 2.50 0.83 12.33
CA ASP A 52 1.84 1.48 13.46
C ASP A 52 1.13 2.77 13.05
N LEU A 53 1.78 3.59 12.22
CA LEU A 53 1.22 4.86 11.76
C LEU A 53 -0.01 4.63 10.87
N ILE A 54 0.09 3.76 9.88
CA ILE A 54 -1.05 3.47 8.96
C ILE A 54 -2.21 2.86 9.74
N CYS A 55 -1.94 1.86 10.58
CA CYS A 55 -2.98 1.23 11.40
C CYS A 55 -3.67 2.25 12.31
N ARG A 56 -2.92 3.17 12.93
CA ARG A 56 -3.48 4.24 13.76
C ARG A 56 -4.40 5.16 12.97
N GLU A 57 -3.97 5.62 11.80
CA GLU A 57 -4.77 6.55 10.98
C GLU A 57 -6.01 5.87 10.39
N LEU A 58 -5.93 4.61 9.96
CA LEU A 58 -7.08 3.83 9.52
C LEU A 58 -8.08 3.59 10.65
N ASN A 59 -7.62 3.23 11.86
CA ASN A 59 -8.49 3.05 13.02
C ASN A 59 -9.23 4.35 13.40
N LYS A 60 -8.55 5.50 13.25
CA LYS A 60 -9.16 6.83 13.45
C LYS A 60 -10.05 7.28 12.28
N LYS A 61 -10.10 6.51 11.18
CA LYS A 61 -10.76 6.87 9.92
C LYS A 61 -10.22 8.19 9.32
N ASN A 62 -8.93 8.48 9.53
CA ASN A 62 -8.24 9.63 8.95
C ASN A 62 -7.80 9.32 7.51
N ILE A 63 -8.78 9.24 6.60
CA ILE A 63 -8.63 8.71 5.24
C ILE A 63 -7.53 9.42 4.44
N GLN A 64 -7.57 10.75 4.41
CA GLN A 64 -6.58 11.56 3.67
C GLN A 64 -5.16 11.38 4.22
N THR A 65 -5.03 11.18 5.52
CA THR A 65 -3.73 10.96 6.17
C THR A 65 -3.21 9.57 5.84
N ALA A 66 -4.06 8.54 5.90
CA ALA A 66 -3.70 7.18 5.48
C ALA A 66 -3.23 7.15 4.02
N SER A 67 -3.98 7.78 3.12
CA SER A 67 -3.60 7.99 1.72
C SER A 67 -2.24 8.68 1.57
N THR A 68 -2.00 9.79 2.28
CA THR A 68 -0.72 10.50 2.28
C THR A 68 0.46 9.57 2.64
N ILE A 69 0.27 8.69 3.63
CA ILE A 69 1.31 7.74 4.06
C ILE A 69 1.55 6.67 2.97
N LEU A 70 0.49 6.10 2.39
CA LEU A 70 0.58 5.12 1.31
C LEU A 70 1.34 5.66 0.10
N VAL A 71 0.98 6.86 -0.36
CA VAL A 71 1.65 7.55 -1.46
C VAL A 71 3.12 7.81 -1.15
N SER A 72 3.45 8.18 0.09
CA SER A 72 4.84 8.43 0.51
C SER A 72 5.70 7.18 0.36
N ILE A 73 5.15 6.01 0.72
CA ILE A 73 5.86 4.73 0.56
C ILE A 73 5.95 4.34 -0.91
N GLY A 74 4.86 4.44 -1.67
CA GLY A 74 4.84 4.09 -3.08
C GLY A 74 5.87 4.88 -3.89
N ARG A 75 5.98 6.19 -3.61
CA ARG A 75 6.95 7.07 -4.27
C ARG A 75 8.38 6.84 -3.82
N CYS A 76 8.61 6.70 -2.51
CA CYS A 76 9.97 6.59 -1.98
C CYS A 76 10.51 5.15 -2.01
N GLY A 77 9.65 4.14 -2.18
CA GLY A 77 9.95 2.74 -1.86
C GLY A 77 11.20 2.20 -2.53
N LYS A 78 11.39 2.49 -3.82
CA LYS A 78 12.57 2.06 -4.59
C LYS A 78 13.88 2.71 -4.11
N ASN A 79 13.79 3.89 -3.50
CA ASN A 79 14.92 4.67 -3.00
C ASN A 79 15.26 4.36 -1.54
N ILE A 80 14.37 3.68 -0.80
CA ILE A 80 14.61 3.31 0.59
C ILE A 80 15.72 2.27 0.65
N SER A 81 16.64 2.44 1.61
CA SER A 81 17.63 1.44 1.97
C SER A 81 17.60 1.18 3.47
N ILE A 82 17.51 -0.10 3.85
CA ILE A 82 17.54 -0.56 5.24
C ILE A 82 18.80 -1.40 5.42
N LEU A 83 19.71 -0.95 6.30
CA LEU A 83 21.02 -1.59 6.51
C LEU A 83 21.85 -1.78 5.22
N GLY A 84 21.71 -0.88 4.24
CA GLY A 84 22.40 -0.99 2.96
C GLY A 84 21.76 -1.96 1.97
N GLN A 85 20.67 -2.64 2.35
CA GLN A 85 19.85 -3.47 1.45
C GLN A 85 18.71 -2.64 0.84
N ALA A 86 18.09 -3.13 -0.23
CA ALA A 86 16.91 -2.52 -0.82
C ALA A 86 15.74 -2.54 0.16
N GLY A 87 15.14 -1.36 0.39
CA GLY A 87 14.14 -1.13 1.43
C GLY A 87 12.88 -1.95 1.25
N LEU A 88 12.22 -1.85 0.09
CA LEU A 88 10.99 -2.60 -0.19
C LEU A 88 11.17 -4.11 -0.05
N GLN A 89 12.23 -4.68 -0.63
CA GLN A 89 12.53 -6.11 -0.54
C GLN A 89 12.78 -6.54 0.91
N THR A 90 13.47 -5.69 1.68
CA THR A 90 13.65 -5.91 3.13
C THR A 90 12.32 -5.90 3.87
N MET A 91 11.41 -4.98 3.54
CA MET A 91 10.08 -4.91 4.16
C MET A 91 9.18 -6.10 3.76
N ILE A 92 9.26 -6.58 2.51
CA ILE A 92 8.55 -7.80 2.06
C ILE A 92 8.96 -8.99 2.92
N LYS A 93 10.26 -9.19 3.12
CA LYS A 93 10.80 -10.24 4.01
C LYS A 93 10.40 -10.08 5.48
N GLN A 94 10.06 -8.85 5.89
CA GLN A 94 9.53 -8.55 7.22
C GLN A 94 8.00 -8.70 7.31
N GLY A 95 7.32 -9.08 6.22
CA GLY A 95 5.88 -9.31 6.19
C GLY A 95 5.03 -8.12 5.72
N LEU A 96 5.59 -7.23 4.88
CA LEU A 96 4.87 -6.07 4.32
C LEU A 96 3.54 -6.47 3.68
N VAL A 97 3.50 -7.56 2.90
CA VAL A 97 2.26 -7.97 2.20
C VAL A 97 1.17 -8.36 3.20
N GLN A 98 1.51 -9.06 4.28
CA GLN A 98 0.54 -9.44 5.32
C GLN A 98 0.07 -8.22 6.13
N LYS A 99 0.93 -7.19 6.31
CA LYS A 99 0.50 -5.91 6.89
C LYS A 99 -0.41 -5.14 5.95
N MET A 100 -0.14 -5.13 4.66
CA MET A 100 -1.05 -4.55 3.66
C MET A 100 -2.40 -5.24 3.64
N VAL A 101 -2.46 -6.56 3.83
CA VAL A 101 -3.74 -7.27 4.02
C VAL A 101 -4.48 -6.71 5.24
N THR A 102 -3.78 -6.49 6.36
CA THR A 102 -4.39 -5.89 7.56
C THR A 102 -4.91 -4.48 7.29
N TRP A 103 -4.15 -3.67 6.54
CA TRP A 103 -4.58 -2.33 6.15
C TRP A 103 -5.80 -2.38 5.22
N PHE A 104 -5.83 -3.33 4.28
CA PHE A 104 -6.96 -3.56 3.38
C PHE A 104 -8.23 -3.92 4.15
N GLU A 105 -8.18 -4.83 5.12
CA GLU A 105 -9.37 -5.19 5.91
C GLU A 105 -9.91 -3.99 6.71
N LYS A 106 -9.03 -3.17 7.30
CA LYS A 106 -9.42 -1.91 7.96
C LYS A 106 -10.04 -0.91 7.00
N SER A 107 -9.48 -0.78 5.80
CA SER A 107 -10.06 0.05 4.74
C SER A 107 -11.40 -0.49 4.27
N ARG A 108 -11.58 -1.82 4.21
CA ARG A 108 -12.86 -2.45 3.89
C ARG A 108 -13.94 -2.13 4.91
N GLU A 109 -13.63 -2.14 6.21
CA GLU A 109 -14.56 -1.68 7.25
C GLU A 109 -14.98 -0.21 7.04
N ILE A 110 -14.04 0.65 6.66
CA ILE A 110 -14.33 2.05 6.32
C ILE A 110 -15.27 2.13 5.11
N ILE A 111 -14.96 1.43 4.01
CA ILE A 111 -15.77 1.38 2.79
C ILE A 111 -17.20 0.97 3.13
N LEU A 112 -17.37 -0.15 3.85
CA LEU A 112 -18.68 -0.67 4.21
C LEU A 112 -19.45 0.30 5.12
N SER A 113 -18.76 1.03 5.99
CA SER A 113 -19.39 2.07 6.82
C SER A 113 -19.88 3.30 6.04
N ARG A 114 -19.38 3.50 4.81
CA ARG A 114 -19.85 4.53 3.87
C ARG A 114 -20.98 4.04 2.96
N GLY A 115 -21.17 2.73 2.87
CA GLY A 115 -22.13 2.07 1.99
C GLY A 115 -21.95 2.51 0.53
N ASN A 116 -23.07 2.82 -0.13
CA ASN A 116 -23.08 3.24 -1.53
C ASN A 116 -22.77 4.73 -1.73
N SER A 117 -22.42 5.49 -0.69
CA SER A 117 -22.06 6.89 -0.86
C SER A 117 -20.78 7.03 -1.71
N LYS A 118 -20.77 8.03 -2.59
CA LYS A 118 -19.56 8.40 -3.33
C LYS A 118 -18.70 9.28 -2.44
N ASP A 119 -17.78 8.66 -1.69
CA ASP A 119 -16.77 9.35 -0.89
C ASP A 119 -15.44 9.33 -1.66
N GLU A 120 -15.10 10.45 -2.30
CA GLU A 120 -13.88 10.57 -3.12
C GLU A 120 -12.60 10.34 -2.30
N ALA A 121 -12.59 10.71 -1.01
CA ALA A 121 -11.42 10.46 -0.18
C ALA A 121 -11.18 8.95 0.01
N VAL A 122 -12.25 8.17 0.17
CA VAL A 122 -12.16 6.71 0.31
C VAL A 122 -11.77 6.06 -1.01
N ILE A 123 -12.30 6.52 -2.13
CA ILE A 123 -11.91 6.05 -3.47
C ILE A 123 -10.41 6.28 -3.68
N ASN A 124 -9.93 7.51 -3.44
CA ASN A 124 -8.51 7.84 -3.60
C ASN A 124 -7.62 7.02 -2.66
N MET A 125 -8.02 6.81 -1.40
CA MET A 125 -7.23 5.99 -0.47
C MET A 125 -7.10 4.53 -0.95
N ILE A 126 -8.14 3.98 -1.57
CA ILE A 126 -8.09 2.62 -2.13
C ILE A 126 -7.24 2.56 -3.38
N GLU A 127 -7.31 3.57 -4.24
CA GLU A 127 -6.39 3.73 -5.37
C GLU A 127 -4.93 3.76 -4.89
N ASP A 128 -4.62 4.59 -3.89
CA ASP A 128 -3.27 4.72 -3.33
C ASP A 128 -2.78 3.40 -2.69
N LEU A 129 -3.68 2.65 -2.04
CA LEU A 129 -3.35 1.33 -1.49
C LEU A 129 -3.00 0.34 -2.61
N PHE A 130 -3.79 0.30 -3.68
CA PHE A 130 -3.52 -0.57 -4.81
C PHE A 130 -2.32 -0.12 -5.63
N ASP A 131 -2.03 1.18 -5.72
CA ASP A 131 -0.81 1.68 -6.36
C ASP A 131 0.43 1.20 -5.60
N LEU A 132 0.43 1.28 -4.26
CA LEU A 132 1.50 0.69 -3.46
C LEU A 132 1.58 -0.84 -3.66
N LEU A 133 0.44 -1.51 -3.77
CA LEU A 133 0.39 -2.95 -4.02
C LEU A 133 1.04 -3.31 -5.37
N MET A 134 0.77 -2.52 -6.41
CA MET A 134 1.39 -2.70 -7.73
C MET A 134 2.89 -2.44 -7.73
N VAL A 135 3.36 -1.46 -6.94
CA VAL A 135 4.80 -1.24 -6.74
C VAL A 135 5.48 -2.45 -6.13
N ILE A 136 4.83 -3.14 -5.18
CA ILE A 136 5.33 -4.36 -4.55
C ILE A 136 5.22 -5.56 -5.50
N HIS A 137 4.15 -5.67 -6.26
CA HIS A 137 3.99 -6.70 -7.28
C HIS A 137 5.11 -6.66 -8.33
N ASP A 138 5.56 -5.46 -8.71
CA ASP A 138 6.54 -5.26 -9.78
C ASP A 138 8.00 -5.23 -9.28
N ILE A 139 8.28 -5.43 -7.98
CA ILE A 139 9.65 -5.31 -7.43
C ILE A 139 10.52 -6.56 -7.62
N ASP A 140 9.98 -7.74 -7.34
CA ASP A 140 10.61 -9.05 -7.48
C ASP A 140 9.55 -10.17 -7.49
N ASP A 141 9.99 -11.39 -7.77
CA ASP A 141 9.07 -12.54 -7.88
C ASP A 141 8.45 -12.93 -6.53
N GLU A 142 9.15 -12.71 -5.41
CA GLU A 142 8.63 -12.95 -4.06
C GLU A 142 7.46 -12.00 -3.75
N GLY A 143 7.65 -10.70 -3.98
CA GLY A 143 6.60 -9.69 -3.85
C GLY A 143 5.41 -9.98 -4.76
N LYS A 144 5.68 -10.30 -6.03
CA LYS A 144 4.66 -10.66 -7.02
C LYS A 144 3.81 -11.84 -6.57
N GLN A 145 4.45 -12.93 -6.16
CA GLN A 145 3.77 -14.14 -5.71
C GLN A 145 2.89 -13.86 -4.48
N GLN A 146 3.47 -13.22 -3.44
CA GLN A 146 2.73 -12.93 -2.21
C GLN A 146 1.53 -12.00 -2.45
N VAL A 147 1.70 -10.98 -3.30
CA VAL A 147 0.60 -10.06 -3.67
C VAL A 147 -0.53 -10.83 -4.33
N VAL A 148 -0.23 -11.60 -5.38
CA VAL A 148 -1.25 -12.36 -6.11
C VAL A 148 -1.98 -13.34 -5.18
N GLU A 149 -1.23 -14.12 -4.39
CA GLU A 149 -1.81 -15.11 -3.50
C GLU A 149 -2.68 -14.48 -2.39
N SER A 150 -2.28 -13.31 -1.88
CA SER A 150 -2.99 -12.66 -0.78
C SER A 150 -4.16 -11.79 -1.25
N PHE A 151 -4.04 -11.10 -2.38
CA PHE A 151 -5.00 -10.05 -2.76
C PHE A 151 -6.02 -10.47 -3.79
N VAL A 152 -5.77 -11.46 -4.65
CA VAL A 152 -6.75 -11.87 -5.67
C VAL A 152 -8.10 -12.28 -5.05
N PRO A 153 -8.17 -13.20 -4.06
CA PRO A 153 -9.45 -13.56 -3.44
C PRO A 153 -10.13 -12.38 -2.74
N ARG A 154 -9.34 -11.52 -2.08
CA ARG A 154 -9.84 -10.35 -1.35
C ARG A 154 -10.46 -9.30 -2.26
N ILE A 155 -9.84 -9.08 -3.42
CA ILE A 155 -10.38 -8.18 -4.43
C ILE A 155 -11.65 -8.76 -5.03
N CYS A 156 -11.67 -10.04 -5.39
CA CYS A 156 -12.90 -10.70 -5.85
C CYS A 156 -14.04 -10.52 -4.83
N ALA A 157 -13.77 -10.80 -3.56
CA ALA A 157 -14.75 -10.62 -2.48
C ALA A 157 -15.24 -9.17 -2.33
N LEU A 158 -14.37 -8.17 -2.52
CA LEU A 158 -14.76 -6.76 -2.48
C LEU A 158 -15.61 -6.36 -3.71
N VAL A 159 -15.28 -6.86 -4.89
CA VAL A 159 -15.97 -6.54 -6.15
C VAL A 159 -17.39 -7.10 -6.17
N ILE A 160 -17.62 -8.29 -5.62
CA ILE A 160 -18.96 -8.90 -5.58
C ILE A 160 -19.84 -8.38 -4.44
N ASP A 161 -19.27 -7.67 -3.46
CA ASP A 161 -20.00 -7.16 -2.30
C ASP A 161 -20.89 -5.98 -2.70
N SER A 162 -22.20 -6.22 -2.80
CA SER A 162 -23.21 -5.25 -3.27
C SER A 162 -23.40 -4.02 -2.37
N ARG A 163 -22.76 -4.02 -1.19
CA ARG A 163 -22.75 -2.88 -0.25
C ARG A 163 -21.64 -1.88 -0.56
N VAL A 164 -20.71 -2.25 -1.44
CA VAL A 164 -19.58 -1.42 -1.84
C VAL A 164 -20.01 -0.52 -2.99
N ASN A 165 -19.64 0.77 -2.92
CA ASN A 165 -19.89 1.70 -4.00
C ASN A 165 -19.27 1.22 -5.33
N ILE A 166 -20.03 1.34 -6.42
CA ILE A 166 -19.66 0.86 -7.76
C ILE A 166 -18.33 1.46 -8.27
N CYS A 167 -17.99 2.70 -7.93
CA CYS A 167 -16.72 3.31 -8.32
C CYS A 167 -15.53 2.58 -7.68
N ILE A 168 -15.66 2.16 -6.42
CA ILE A 168 -14.64 1.38 -5.73
C ILE A 168 -14.52 -0.01 -6.36
N GLN A 169 -15.65 -0.67 -6.66
CA GLN A 169 -15.65 -1.98 -7.33
C GLN A 169 -14.93 -1.90 -8.70
N GLN A 170 -15.24 -0.89 -9.51
CA GLN A 170 -14.66 -0.69 -10.84
C GLN A 170 -13.14 -0.47 -10.78
N GLU A 171 -12.67 0.40 -9.88
CA GLU A 171 -11.23 0.68 -9.76
C GLU A 171 -10.47 -0.53 -9.20
N THR A 172 -11.05 -1.22 -8.22
CA THR A 172 -10.49 -2.46 -7.67
C THR A 172 -10.39 -3.54 -8.76
N LEU A 173 -11.42 -3.71 -9.58
CA LEU A 173 -11.44 -4.68 -10.68
C LEU A 173 -10.38 -4.35 -11.75
N LYS A 174 -10.21 -3.07 -12.10
CA LYS A 174 -9.18 -2.62 -13.03
C LYS A 174 -7.78 -2.99 -12.54
N LYS A 175 -7.49 -2.79 -11.25
CA LYS A 175 -6.20 -3.19 -10.64
C LYS A 175 -6.03 -4.70 -10.61
N MET A 176 -7.08 -5.46 -10.31
CA MET A 176 -7.06 -6.93 -10.37
C MET A 176 -6.66 -7.42 -11.76
N ASN A 177 -7.29 -6.89 -12.81
CA ASN A 177 -6.99 -7.28 -14.18
C ASN A 177 -5.53 -7.01 -14.54
N ALA A 178 -4.97 -5.86 -14.11
CA ALA A 178 -3.56 -5.55 -14.30
C ALA A 178 -2.60 -6.51 -13.56
N MET A 179 -2.98 -6.98 -12.37
CA MET A 179 -2.20 -8.01 -11.66
C MET A 179 -2.28 -9.37 -12.34
N LEU A 180 -3.48 -9.78 -12.77
CA LEU A 180 -3.71 -11.07 -13.43
C LEU A 180 -2.99 -11.16 -14.78
N ASP A 181 -2.91 -10.06 -15.53
CA ASP A 181 -2.19 -9.98 -16.81
C ASP A 181 -0.68 -10.30 -16.65
N LYS A 182 -0.10 -9.93 -15.50
CA LYS A 182 1.31 -10.14 -15.18
C LYS A 182 1.56 -11.34 -14.24
N MET A 183 0.55 -12.18 -14.00
CA MET A 183 0.60 -13.24 -13.00
C MET A 183 1.57 -14.38 -13.38
N PRO A 184 2.49 -14.78 -12.49
CA PRO A 184 3.36 -15.94 -12.71
C PRO A 184 2.57 -17.24 -12.88
N GLN A 185 3.10 -18.17 -13.67
CA GLN A 185 2.43 -19.46 -13.91
C GLN A 185 2.20 -20.25 -12.63
N ASP A 186 3.15 -20.24 -11.69
CA ASP A 186 3.03 -20.95 -10.42
C ASP A 186 1.94 -20.39 -9.50
N ALA A 187 1.73 -19.07 -9.53
CA ALA A 187 0.69 -18.41 -8.75
C ALA A 187 -0.72 -18.73 -9.27
N ARG A 188 -0.87 -19.15 -10.55
CA ARG A 188 -2.18 -19.47 -11.16
C ARG A 188 -2.94 -20.58 -10.44
N LYS A 189 -2.25 -21.41 -9.64
CA LYS A 189 -2.86 -22.43 -8.80
C LYS A 189 -3.92 -21.86 -7.87
N ILE A 190 -3.81 -20.59 -7.45
CA ILE A 190 -4.83 -19.95 -6.62
C ILE A 190 -6.20 -19.88 -7.29
N LEU A 191 -6.24 -19.73 -8.63
CA LEU A 191 -7.48 -19.65 -9.40
C LEU A 191 -8.26 -20.98 -9.38
N SER A 192 -7.61 -22.07 -9.00
CA SER A 192 -8.23 -23.40 -8.84
C SER A 192 -8.54 -23.76 -7.38
N ASN A 193 -8.33 -22.85 -6.44
CA ASN A 193 -8.69 -23.04 -5.04
C ASN A 193 -10.22 -22.95 -4.85
N GLN A 194 -10.77 -23.73 -3.91
CA GLN A 194 -12.20 -23.77 -3.59
C GLN A 194 -12.79 -22.39 -3.27
N GLU A 195 -12.05 -21.56 -2.54
CA GLU A 195 -12.46 -20.17 -2.25
C GLU A 195 -12.63 -19.37 -3.55
N MET A 196 -11.67 -19.45 -4.47
CA MET A 196 -11.74 -18.78 -5.76
C MET A 196 -12.86 -19.33 -6.65
N LEU A 197 -13.07 -20.65 -6.67
CA LEU A 197 -14.18 -21.26 -7.41
C LEU A 197 -15.56 -20.83 -6.90
N THR A 198 -15.66 -20.40 -5.64
CA THR A 198 -16.90 -19.86 -5.07
C THR A 198 -17.10 -18.39 -5.42
N LEU A 199 -16.01 -17.66 -5.65
CA LEU A 199 -16.01 -16.23 -5.99
C LEU A 199 -16.20 -15.95 -7.49
N MET A 200 -15.92 -16.94 -8.34
CA MET A 200 -16.11 -16.90 -9.81
C MET A 200 -17.53 -17.30 -10.21
#